data_AF-A0A1J1LTL7-F1
#
_entry.id   AF-A0A1J1LTL7-F1
#
_cell.length_a   1.000
_cell.length_b   1.000
_cell.length_c   1.000
_cell.angle_alpha   90.00
_cell.angle_beta   90.00
_cell.angle_gamma   90.00
#
_symmetry.space_group_name_H-M   'P 1'
#
loop_
_entity.id
_entity.type
_entity.pdbx_description
1 polymer ?
#
loop_
_entity_poly.entity_id
_entity_poly.type
_entity_poly.pdbx_seq_one_letter_code
_entity_poly.pdbx_strand_id
1 'polypeptide(L)'
;MTENRFSSEKRNVILTERYLSGSHHYFFEVKEAKNGSKYIIIDQRKKVENKFFSTKMRIFENEMLEFQRILNKLINFSLNDTSVTETDNNYHNNQIESNLSPNNLIFLEEKYFSSSHYYFFEVKESKNGTKYIVIAQRKKLENEFISTKMRIFKDEMLEFQRVMNKLIAFSLNNNLIPNKISDINKDNQNKQIQLDSDLSPRFFDKIITTNNWKQFEEYAYYLLKLLGIETVYNFTGERQAGKADGFFKIGNLAVIYDCTLDFQNIENSKIEQINNYCNKLKQGSIELSGRTTEEFYNHHKQVWIITRGTTRQIKLINSIEVKEVAINDLMYLYQERLTSNMNNQSLEIKLRNI
;
A
#
# COMPACT_ATOMS: atom_id res chain seq x y z
N MET A 1 -19.50 36.04 20.71
CA MET A 1 -19.55 36.09 19.23
C MET A 1 -18.12 36.21 18.75
N THR A 2 -17.57 35.14 18.18
CA THR A 2 -16.25 35.18 17.52
C THR A 2 -16.39 34.41 16.23
N GLU A 3 -16.29 35.17 15.16
CA GLU A 3 -16.72 34.84 13.81
C GLU A 3 -15.89 33.73 13.18
N ASN A 4 -16.63 32.84 12.54
CA ASN A 4 -16.27 32.11 11.32
C ASN A 4 -15.24 32.84 10.45
N ARG A 5 -13.96 32.50 10.61
CA ARG A 5 -12.95 32.60 9.54
C ARG A 5 -12.58 31.22 9.03
N PHE A 6 -13.58 30.49 8.55
CA PHE A 6 -13.36 29.51 7.49
C PHE A 6 -14.13 30.03 6.29
N SER A 7 -13.38 30.59 5.35
CA SER A 7 -13.92 31.15 4.11
C SER A 7 -14.92 30.17 3.49
N SER A 8 -16.04 30.73 3.06
CA SER A 8 -17.08 30.16 2.20
C SER A 8 -16.56 29.84 0.78
N GLU A 9 -15.37 29.28 0.68
CA GLU A 9 -14.74 28.93 -0.58
C GLU A 9 -15.08 27.47 -0.93
N LYS A 10 -15.80 27.29 -2.04
CA LYS A 10 -16.00 25.99 -2.69
C LYS A 10 -14.64 25.42 -3.06
N ARG A 11 -14.08 24.56 -2.21
CA ARG A 11 -12.93 23.70 -2.55
C ARG A 11 -13.45 22.48 -3.27
N ASN A 12 -12.89 22.16 -4.42
CA ASN A 12 -13.34 21.03 -5.22
C ASN A 12 -13.04 19.73 -4.48
N VAL A 13 -14.11 19.03 -4.10
CA VAL A 13 -14.04 17.63 -3.67
C VAL A 13 -13.81 16.81 -4.92
N ILE A 14 -12.68 16.11 -4.96
CA ILE A 14 -12.25 15.32 -6.12
C ILE A 14 -12.69 13.86 -5.98
N LEU A 15 -12.65 13.34 -4.75
CA LEU A 15 -13.06 11.98 -4.43
C LEU A 15 -13.67 11.95 -3.03
N THR A 16 -14.69 11.12 -2.83
CA THR A 16 -15.29 10.88 -1.52
C THR A 16 -15.46 9.39 -1.31
N GLU A 17 -15.04 8.91 -0.15
CA GLU A 17 -15.25 7.54 0.31
C GLU A 17 -15.91 7.56 1.68
N ARG A 18 -16.71 6.54 1.97
CA ARG A 18 -17.32 6.38 3.29
C ARG A 18 -17.39 4.90 3.62
N TYR A 19 -17.19 4.59 4.89
CA TYR A 19 -17.56 3.27 5.38
C TYR A 19 -18.02 3.36 6.83
N LEU A 20 -18.85 2.39 7.20
CA LEU A 20 -19.35 2.22 8.56
C LEU A 20 -18.68 0.97 9.13
N SER A 21 -18.13 1.09 10.32
CA SER A 21 -17.77 -0.06 11.13
C SER A 21 -18.33 0.14 12.52
N GLY A 22 -19.20 -0.76 12.97
CA GLY A 22 -19.80 -0.83 14.30
C GLY A 22 -20.14 0.52 14.95
N SER A 23 -19.15 1.13 15.60
CA SER A 23 -19.28 2.34 16.42
C SER A 23 -18.76 3.65 15.79
N HIS A 24 -18.11 3.60 14.61
CA HIS A 24 -17.58 4.78 13.91
C HIS A 24 -18.06 4.86 12.47
N HIS A 25 -18.35 6.10 12.05
CA HIS A 25 -18.66 6.43 10.67
C HIS A 25 -17.50 7.25 10.13
N TYR A 26 -16.80 6.72 9.14
CA TYR A 26 -15.69 7.44 8.52
C TYR A 26 -16.13 8.05 7.20
N PHE A 27 -15.79 9.32 7.01
CA PHE A 27 -15.91 10.02 5.74
C PHE A 27 -14.51 10.46 5.31
N PHE A 28 -14.13 10.10 4.10
CA PHE A 28 -12.86 10.49 3.53
C PHE A 28 -13.11 11.36 2.30
N GLU A 29 -12.38 12.46 2.19
CA GLU A 29 -12.51 13.38 1.07
C GLU A 29 -11.12 13.74 0.53
N VAL A 30 -10.89 13.57 -0.77
CA VAL A 30 -9.74 14.20 -1.45
C VAL A 30 -10.18 15.56 -1.92
N LYS A 31 -9.41 16.60 -1.59
CA LYS A 31 -9.65 17.97 -2.02
C LYS A 31 -8.41 18.55 -2.66
N GLU A 32 -8.64 19.48 -3.58
CA GLU A 32 -7.59 20.31 -4.17
C GLU A 32 -7.50 21.65 -3.45
N ALA A 33 -6.29 22.06 -3.10
CA ALA A 33 -5.99 23.40 -2.62
C ALA A 33 -5.82 24.37 -3.81
N LYS A 34 -5.81 25.68 -3.53
CA LYS A 34 -5.68 26.73 -4.56
C LYS A 34 -4.39 26.64 -5.38
N ASN A 35 -3.35 26.06 -4.81
CA ASN A 35 -2.04 25.87 -5.45
C ASN A 35 -1.96 24.56 -6.26
N GLY A 36 -3.08 23.84 -6.46
CA GLY A 36 -3.14 22.56 -7.15
C GLY A 36 -2.73 21.36 -6.29
N SER A 37 -2.20 21.58 -5.08
CA SER A 37 -1.82 20.47 -4.19
C SER A 37 -3.04 19.75 -3.65
N LYS A 38 -2.98 18.43 -3.58
CA LYS A 38 -4.08 17.62 -3.04
C LYS A 38 -3.92 17.40 -1.54
N TYR A 39 -5.04 17.13 -0.87
CA TYR A 39 -5.03 16.72 0.53
C TYR A 39 -6.23 15.83 0.85
N ILE A 40 -6.03 14.87 1.75
CA ILE A 40 -7.07 13.97 2.25
C ILE A 40 -7.63 14.55 3.55
N ILE A 41 -8.95 14.57 3.69
CA ILE A 41 -9.65 14.79 4.97
C ILE A 41 -10.19 13.45 5.44
N ILE A 42 -9.97 13.12 6.71
CA ILE A 42 -10.59 11.99 7.39
C ILE A 42 -11.50 12.55 8.48
N ASP A 43 -12.80 12.36 8.35
CA ASP A 43 -13.82 12.75 9.32
C ASP A 43 -14.39 11.48 9.98
N GLN A 44 -13.94 11.21 11.21
CA GLN A 44 -14.48 10.15 12.06
C GLN A 44 -15.63 10.71 12.87
N ARG A 45 -16.85 10.20 12.65
CA ARG A 45 -18.03 10.55 13.42
C ARG A 45 -18.41 9.44 14.37
N LYS A 46 -18.65 9.82 15.61
CA LYS A 46 -19.20 8.96 16.65
C LYS A 46 -20.58 9.46 17.05
N LYS A 47 -21.56 8.57 17.08
CA LYS A 47 -22.86 8.86 17.67
C LYS A 47 -22.76 8.60 19.17
N VAL A 48 -23.02 9.63 19.97
CA VAL A 48 -23.17 9.52 21.42
C VAL A 48 -24.55 10.04 21.75
N GLU A 49 -25.40 9.17 22.26
CA GLU A 49 -26.84 9.41 22.45
C GLU A 49 -27.51 9.86 21.13
N ASN A 50 -27.86 11.15 21.02
CA ASN A 50 -28.51 11.78 19.87
C ASN A 50 -27.66 12.88 19.18
N LYS A 51 -26.38 13.03 19.57
CA LYS A 51 -25.47 14.01 18.94
C LYS A 51 -24.32 13.29 18.23
N PHE A 52 -23.94 13.83 17.07
CA PHE A 52 -22.77 13.37 16.34
C PHE A 52 -21.57 14.24 16.70
N PHE A 53 -20.51 13.61 17.19
CA PHE A 53 -19.22 14.25 17.39
C PHE A 53 -18.30 13.88 16.22
N SER A 54 -17.75 14.88 15.55
CA SER A 54 -16.86 14.71 14.39
C SER A 54 -15.43 15.07 14.75
N THR A 55 -14.51 14.16 14.48
CA THR A 55 -13.06 14.38 14.55
C THR A 55 -12.51 14.43 13.14
N LYS A 56 -11.87 15.56 12.76
CA LYS A 56 -11.35 15.78 11.41
C LYS A 56 -9.83 15.88 11.38
N MET A 57 -9.19 14.99 10.62
CA MET A 57 -7.76 15.02 10.34
C MET A 57 -7.53 15.41 8.88
N ARG A 58 -6.43 16.13 8.60
CA ARG A 58 -6.04 16.45 7.21
C ARG A 58 -4.65 15.93 6.93
N ILE A 59 -4.45 15.26 5.81
CA ILE A 59 -3.15 14.72 5.37
C ILE A 59 -2.81 15.39 4.05
N PHE A 60 -1.71 16.14 4.01
CA PHE A 60 -1.29 16.86 2.81
C PHE A 60 -0.52 15.96 1.85
N GLU A 61 -0.49 16.29 0.55
CA GLU A 61 0.16 15.51 -0.52
C GLU A 61 1.57 15.02 -0.17
N ASN A 62 2.41 15.92 0.36
CA ASN A 62 3.78 15.61 0.77
C ASN A 62 3.88 14.71 2.02
N GLU A 63 2.78 14.49 2.73
CA GLU A 63 2.70 13.66 3.94
C GLU A 63 2.16 12.25 3.63
N MET A 64 1.48 12.08 2.50
CA MET A 64 0.65 10.92 2.20
C MET A 64 1.43 9.59 2.23
N LEU A 65 2.55 9.50 1.52
CA LEU A 65 3.33 8.26 1.42
C LEU A 65 3.89 7.82 2.78
N GLU A 66 4.40 8.77 3.56
CA GLU A 66 4.97 8.46 4.87
C GLU A 66 3.87 8.12 5.88
N PHE A 67 2.73 8.83 5.84
CA PHE A 67 1.55 8.48 6.64
C PHE A 67 1.09 7.05 6.33
N GLN A 68 1.02 6.68 5.04
CA GLN A 68 0.66 5.33 4.59
C GLN A 68 1.65 4.28 5.11
N ARG A 69 2.96 4.54 4.98
CA ARG A 69 4.01 3.64 5.45
C ARG A 69 3.86 3.34 6.94
N ILE A 70 3.68 4.38 7.75
CA ILE A 70 3.54 4.24 9.21
C ILE A 70 2.22 3.52 9.54
N LEU A 71 1.10 3.91 8.93
CA LEU A 71 -0.19 3.26 9.15
C LEU A 71 -0.13 1.75 8.84
N ASN A 72 0.45 1.37 7.70
CA ASN A 72 0.60 -0.03 7.30
C ASN A 72 1.42 -0.83 8.32
N LYS A 73 2.53 -0.25 8.80
CA LYS A 73 3.37 -0.85 9.83
C LYS A 73 2.59 -1.11 11.12
N LEU A 74 1.81 -0.14 11.60
CA LEU A 74 1.02 -0.27 12.84
C LEU A 74 -0.09 -1.31 12.73
N ILE A 75 -0.77 -1.36 11.59
CA ILE A 75 -1.85 -2.33 11.35
C ILE A 75 -1.28 -3.74 11.36
N ASN A 76 -0.16 -3.96 10.67
CA ASN A 76 0.54 -5.25 10.69
C ASN A 76 0.98 -5.64 12.10
N PHE A 77 1.57 -4.70 12.86
CA PHE A 77 1.93 -4.92 14.26
C PHE A 77 0.71 -5.25 15.14
N SER A 78 -0.43 -4.62 14.89
CA SER A 78 -1.65 -4.81 15.69
C SER A 78 -2.38 -6.12 15.38
N LEU A 79 -2.26 -6.61 14.14
CA LEU A 79 -2.93 -7.84 13.69
C LEU A 79 -2.09 -9.10 13.95
N ASN A 80 -0.76 -8.98 13.96
CA ASN A 80 0.12 -10.09 14.31
C ASN A 80 0.22 -10.17 15.84
N ASP A 81 -0.35 -11.22 16.44
CA ASP A 81 -0.20 -11.52 17.86
C ASP A 81 1.19 -12.11 18.12
N THR A 82 2.22 -11.29 18.03
CA THR A 82 3.49 -11.57 18.70
C THR A 82 3.37 -11.11 20.14
N SER A 83 3.19 -12.07 21.04
CA SER A 83 3.67 -11.93 22.42
C SER A 83 5.13 -11.50 22.32
N VAL A 84 5.44 -10.31 22.82
CA VAL A 84 6.83 -9.85 22.96
C VAL A 84 7.49 -10.79 23.96
N THR A 85 8.15 -11.84 23.48
CA THR A 85 9.15 -12.55 24.27
C THR A 85 10.39 -11.68 24.30
N GLU A 86 10.78 -11.32 25.52
CA GLU A 86 11.99 -10.58 25.88
C GLU A 86 13.24 -11.16 25.21
N THR A 87 13.60 -10.67 24.02
CA THR A 87 14.98 -10.59 23.54
C THR A 87 14.97 -9.77 22.25
N ASP A 88 15.08 -8.45 22.37
CA ASP A 88 15.75 -7.60 21.39
C ASP A 88 16.00 -6.23 22.04
N ASN A 89 16.97 -6.25 22.97
CA ASN A 89 17.58 -5.05 23.54
C ASN A 89 18.39 -4.35 22.44
N ASN A 90 17.74 -3.54 21.60
CA ASN A 90 18.41 -2.48 20.83
C ASN A 90 17.53 -1.33 20.34
N TYR A 91 16.31 -1.17 20.89
CA TYR A 91 15.53 0.05 20.69
C TYR A 91 15.43 0.83 22.00
N HIS A 92 16.48 1.58 22.33
CA HIS A 92 16.40 2.68 23.28
C HIS A 92 17.01 3.93 22.65
N ASN A 93 16.15 4.89 22.30
CA ASN A 93 16.12 6.20 22.95
C ASN A 93 15.10 7.10 22.26
N ASN A 94 14.01 7.38 22.99
CA ASN A 94 13.49 8.73 23.21
C ASN A 94 12.36 8.62 24.24
N GLN A 95 12.74 8.49 25.51
CA GLN A 95 11.87 8.86 26.62
C GLN A 95 11.95 10.38 26.79
N ILE A 96 10.85 11.11 26.60
CA ILE A 96 10.58 12.37 27.29
C ILE A 96 9.10 12.43 27.69
N GLU A 97 8.90 12.86 28.93
CA GLU A 97 7.68 12.94 29.74
C GLU A 97 6.54 13.80 29.15
N SER A 98 5.28 13.39 29.37
CA SER A 98 4.28 14.18 30.13
C SER A 98 2.84 13.60 30.02
N ASN A 99 2.31 13.21 31.19
CA ASN A 99 0.91 13.29 31.64
C ASN A 99 -0.23 12.76 30.74
N LEU A 100 -0.25 11.46 30.40
CA LEU A 100 -1.49 10.69 30.18
C LEU A 100 -1.24 9.20 30.46
N SER A 101 -2.03 8.60 31.36
CA SER A 101 -1.98 7.24 31.92
C SER A 101 -1.16 6.17 31.13
N PRO A 102 -0.08 5.59 31.69
CA PRO A 102 0.86 4.70 30.97
C PRO A 102 0.39 3.27 30.70
N ASN A 103 -0.75 2.81 31.23
CA ASN A 103 -0.95 1.36 31.44
C ASN A 103 -1.36 0.54 30.21
N ASN A 104 -1.44 1.15 29.02
CA ASN A 104 -2.05 0.53 27.84
C ASN A 104 -1.30 0.79 26.53
N LEU A 105 -0.13 1.44 26.56
CA LEU A 105 0.66 1.77 25.37
C LEU A 105 1.61 0.62 25.00
N ILE A 106 1.50 0.10 23.78
CA ILE A 106 2.32 -1.01 23.26
C ILE A 106 3.41 -0.49 22.30
N PHE A 107 3.09 0.51 21.49
CA PHE A 107 4.00 1.05 20.48
C PHE A 107 3.75 2.54 20.28
N LEU A 108 4.81 3.32 20.04
CA LEU A 108 4.77 4.74 19.73
C LEU A 108 5.73 5.07 18.58
N GLU A 109 5.24 5.77 17.57
CA GLU A 109 6.06 6.37 16.50
C GLU A 109 5.66 7.84 16.32
N GLU A 110 6.65 8.72 16.31
CA GLU A 110 6.49 10.16 16.11
C GLU A 110 7.02 10.57 14.74
N LYS A 111 6.25 11.38 14.01
CA LYS A 111 6.69 11.91 12.71
C LYS A 111 6.40 13.39 12.55
N TYR A 112 7.48 14.14 12.38
CA TYR A 112 7.45 15.57 12.08
C TYR A 112 7.45 15.80 10.57
N PHE A 113 6.43 16.48 10.06
CA PHE A 113 6.35 16.91 8.65
C PHE A 113 6.72 18.39 8.49
N SER A 114 6.54 19.18 9.55
CA SER A 114 7.12 20.51 9.69
C SER A 114 7.33 20.84 11.17
N SER A 115 7.95 21.99 11.46
CA SER A 115 8.09 22.52 12.82
C SER A 115 6.75 22.84 13.50
N SER A 116 5.65 22.90 12.74
CA SER A 116 4.32 23.26 13.24
C SER A 116 3.26 22.17 13.06
N HIS A 117 3.62 21.02 12.47
CA HIS A 117 2.68 19.96 12.13
C HIS A 117 3.36 18.59 12.17
N TYR A 118 2.85 17.72 13.02
CA TYR A 118 3.40 16.39 13.26
C TYR A 118 2.33 15.42 13.79
N TYR A 119 2.65 14.13 13.72
CA TYR A 119 1.75 13.06 14.12
C TYR A 119 2.41 12.19 15.18
N PHE A 120 1.60 11.76 16.15
CA PHE A 120 1.91 10.61 17.00
C PHE A 120 1.05 9.44 16.54
N PHE A 121 1.69 8.30 16.43
CA PHE A 121 1.05 7.04 16.10
C PHE A 121 1.27 6.09 17.27
N GLU A 122 0.19 5.66 17.91
CA GLU A 122 0.23 4.78 19.06
C GLU A 122 -0.48 3.47 18.74
N VAL A 123 0.06 2.33 19.17
CA VAL A 123 -0.73 1.11 19.34
C VAL A 123 -1.01 0.95 20.81
N LYS A 124 -2.28 0.78 21.15
CA LYS A 124 -2.74 0.60 22.53
C LYS A 124 -3.53 -0.68 22.67
N GLU A 125 -3.47 -1.28 23.85
CA GLU A 125 -4.28 -2.43 24.20
C GLU A 125 -5.42 -1.99 25.12
N SER A 126 -6.63 -2.47 24.88
CA SER A 126 -7.74 -2.26 25.79
C SER A 126 -7.74 -3.31 26.90
N LYS A 127 -8.52 -3.08 27.97
CA LYS A 127 -8.57 -3.99 29.14
C LYS A 127 -8.96 -5.44 28.80
N ASN A 128 -9.59 -5.68 27.66
CA ASN A 128 -10.00 -7.01 27.20
C ASN A 128 -8.97 -7.64 26.23
N GLY A 129 -7.76 -7.09 26.10
CA GLY A 129 -6.71 -7.56 25.19
C GLY A 129 -6.88 -7.11 23.74
N THR A 130 -7.89 -6.29 23.40
CA THR A 130 -8.07 -5.84 22.01
C THR A 130 -7.13 -4.66 21.72
N LYS A 131 -6.25 -4.84 20.74
CA LYS A 131 -5.37 -3.79 20.21
C LYS A 131 -6.15 -2.78 19.34
N TYR A 132 -5.75 -1.52 19.42
CA TYR A 132 -6.28 -0.43 18.59
C TYR A 132 -5.18 0.62 18.32
N ILE A 133 -5.29 1.31 17.19
CA ILE A 133 -4.34 2.36 16.79
C ILE A 133 -4.92 3.72 17.19
N VAL A 134 -4.08 4.61 17.69
CA VAL A 134 -4.40 6.03 17.90
C VAL A 134 -3.50 6.89 17.03
N ILE A 135 -4.10 7.77 16.24
CA ILE A 135 -3.37 8.75 15.44
C ILE A 135 -3.69 10.13 16.02
N ALA A 136 -2.67 10.81 16.54
CA ALA A 136 -2.79 12.16 17.06
C ALA A 136 -2.08 13.15 16.13
N GLN A 137 -2.84 13.95 15.40
CA GLN A 137 -2.31 15.08 14.65
C GLN A 137 -2.17 16.28 15.59
N ARG A 138 -0.96 16.84 15.69
CA ARG A 138 -0.71 18.06 16.45
C ARG A 138 -0.34 19.20 15.52
N LYS A 139 -1.00 20.33 15.73
CA LYS A 139 -0.71 21.58 15.03
C LYS A 139 -0.38 22.67 16.04
N LYS A 140 0.70 23.40 15.80
CA LYS A 140 1.04 24.59 16.59
C LYS A 140 0.14 25.75 16.17
N LEU A 141 -0.59 26.33 17.11
CA LEU A 141 -1.33 27.57 16.94
C LEU A 141 -0.78 28.55 17.98
N GLU A 142 -0.12 29.61 17.50
CA GLU A 142 0.60 30.57 18.36
C GLU A 142 1.62 29.87 19.27
N ASN A 143 1.35 29.80 20.59
CA ASN A 143 2.22 29.17 21.59
C ASN A 143 1.70 27.82 22.11
N GLU A 144 0.56 27.33 21.62
CA GLU A 144 -0.05 26.07 22.10
C GLU A 144 -0.17 25.03 20.98
N PHE A 145 -0.15 23.75 21.35
CA PHE A 145 -0.39 22.65 20.42
C PHE A 145 -1.83 22.16 20.55
N ILE A 146 -2.59 22.26 19.45
CA ILE A 146 -3.91 21.65 19.36
C ILE A 146 -3.74 20.23 18.83
N SER A 147 -4.22 19.25 19.59
CA SER A 147 -4.16 17.83 19.24
C SER A 147 -5.53 17.31 18.82
N THR A 148 -5.60 16.73 17.62
CA THR A 148 -6.76 15.97 17.14
C THR A 148 -6.42 14.49 17.14
N LYS A 149 -7.23 13.66 17.81
CA LYS A 149 -6.96 12.23 17.99
C LYS A 149 -8.04 11.38 17.34
N MET A 150 -7.63 10.44 16.50
CA MET A 150 -8.48 9.42 15.88
C MET A 150 -8.10 8.05 16.43
N ARG A 151 -9.08 7.16 16.61
CA ARG A 151 -8.83 5.77 17.01
C ARG A 151 -9.33 4.83 15.93
N ILE A 152 -8.55 3.81 15.62
CA ILE A 152 -8.87 2.77 14.63
C ILE A 152 -8.84 1.43 15.35
N PHE A 153 -9.99 0.77 15.47
CA PHE A 153 -10.12 -0.49 16.17
C PHE A 153 -9.76 -1.69 15.27
N LYS A 154 -9.43 -2.84 15.87
CA LYS A 154 -8.92 -4.03 15.17
C LYS A 154 -9.78 -4.44 13.96
N ASP A 155 -11.10 -4.40 14.12
CA ASP A 155 -12.10 -4.70 13.08
C ASP A 155 -12.17 -3.65 11.97
N GLU A 156 -11.69 -2.44 12.21
CA GLU A 156 -11.69 -1.31 11.26
C GLU A 156 -10.38 -1.22 10.46
N MET A 157 -9.30 -1.83 10.97
CA MET A 157 -7.93 -1.59 10.48
C MET A 157 -7.77 -1.87 8.99
N LEU A 158 -8.16 -3.05 8.52
CA LEU A 158 -7.96 -3.46 7.13
C LEU A 158 -8.77 -2.59 6.16
N GLU A 159 -10.00 -2.24 6.51
CA GLU A 159 -10.84 -1.39 5.67
C GLU A 159 -10.35 0.06 5.67
N PHE A 160 -9.91 0.58 6.82
CA PHE A 160 -9.25 1.88 6.91
C PHE A 160 -8.00 1.93 6.02
N GLN A 161 -7.15 0.90 6.10
CA GLN A 161 -5.95 0.76 5.29
C GLN A 161 -6.27 0.76 3.79
N ARG A 162 -7.24 -0.07 3.38
CA ARG A 162 -7.67 -0.20 2.00
C ARG A 162 -8.15 1.13 1.42
N VAL A 163 -8.99 1.85 2.17
CA VAL A 163 -9.49 3.17 1.75
C VAL A 163 -8.33 4.17 1.65
N MET A 164 -7.46 4.24 2.65
CA MET A 164 -6.30 5.14 2.62
C MET A 164 -5.38 4.88 1.42
N ASN A 165 -5.07 3.61 1.12
CA ASN A 165 -4.27 3.25 -0.04
C ASN A 165 -4.91 3.73 -1.35
N LYS A 166 -6.23 3.53 -1.51
CA LYS A 166 -6.99 4.00 -2.68
C LYS A 166 -6.91 5.53 -2.85
N LEU A 167 -7.11 6.28 -1.77
CA LEU A 167 -7.12 7.75 -1.82
C LEU A 167 -5.74 8.32 -2.12
N ILE A 168 -4.69 7.71 -1.58
CA ILE A 168 -3.30 8.14 -1.81
C ILE A 168 -2.89 7.84 -3.24
N ALA A 169 -3.19 6.63 -3.74
CA ALA A 169 -2.94 6.27 -5.15
C ALA A 169 -3.67 7.23 -6.11
N PHE A 170 -4.94 7.55 -5.85
CA PHE A 170 -5.69 8.54 -6.63
C PHE A 170 -5.08 9.95 -6.54
N SER A 171 -4.62 10.35 -5.37
CA SER A 171 -4.06 11.69 -5.16
C SER A 171 -2.73 11.86 -5.90
N LEU A 172 -1.86 10.84 -5.89
CA LEU A 172 -0.51 10.93 -6.44
C LEU A 172 -0.43 10.60 -7.95
N ASN A 173 -1.42 9.89 -8.52
CA ASN A 173 -1.45 9.57 -9.95
C ASN A 173 -2.22 10.63 -10.75
N ASN A 174 -1.51 11.55 -11.41
CA ASN A 174 -2.10 12.59 -12.26
C ASN A 174 -2.64 12.11 -13.63
N ASN A 175 -2.61 10.80 -13.95
CA ASN A 175 -2.90 10.27 -15.30
C ASN A 175 -4.04 9.24 -15.40
N LEU A 176 -4.97 9.18 -14.44
CA LEU A 176 -6.20 8.41 -14.59
C LEU A 176 -7.42 9.33 -14.50
N ILE A 177 -7.67 10.08 -15.58
CA ILE A 177 -8.99 10.65 -15.85
C ILE A 177 -9.75 9.61 -16.69
N PRO A 178 -10.80 8.95 -16.19
CA PRO A 178 -11.81 8.40 -17.07
C PRO A 178 -12.54 9.58 -17.71
N ASN A 179 -12.25 9.83 -18.98
CA ASN A 179 -12.98 10.81 -19.78
C ASN A 179 -14.47 10.42 -19.82
N LYS A 180 -15.32 11.44 -19.61
CA LYS A 180 -16.79 11.48 -19.72
C LYS A 180 -17.59 10.70 -18.66
N ILE A 181 -17.85 11.40 -17.55
CA ILE A 181 -19.09 11.25 -16.78
C ILE A 181 -20.08 12.28 -17.35
N SER A 182 -20.90 11.84 -18.29
CA SER A 182 -22.22 12.43 -18.52
C SER A 182 -23.16 11.31 -18.93
N ASP A 183 -24.18 11.10 -18.09
CA ASP A 183 -25.37 10.28 -18.34
C ASP A 183 -25.25 8.77 -18.16
N ILE A 184 -25.08 8.27 -16.92
CA ILE A 184 -25.79 7.07 -16.47
C ILE A 184 -26.31 7.28 -15.03
N ASN A 185 -27.61 7.07 -14.91
CA ASN A 185 -28.45 7.29 -13.75
C ASN A 185 -28.08 6.48 -12.51
N LYS A 186 -28.56 7.01 -11.38
CA LYS A 186 -28.78 6.38 -10.08
C LYS A 186 -29.14 4.90 -10.21
N ASP A 187 -28.18 4.03 -9.94
CA ASP A 187 -28.31 2.69 -9.35
C ASP A 187 -26.93 2.02 -9.40
N ASN A 188 -26.09 2.31 -8.40
CA ASN A 188 -24.91 1.51 -8.07
C ASN A 188 -24.45 1.90 -6.66
N GLN A 189 -25.13 1.36 -5.66
CA GLN A 189 -24.54 1.19 -4.33
C GLN A 189 -23.43 0.14 -4.46
N ASN A 190 -22.25 0.40 -3.88
CA ASN A 190 -21.12 -0.53 -3.73
C ASN A 190 -20.52 -1.12 -5.03
N LYS A 191 -19.47 -0.47 -5.54
CA LYS A 191 -18.34 -1.21 -6.16
C LYS A 191 -17.07 -0.94 -5.38
N GLN A 192 -16.93 -1.65 -4.27
CA GLN A 192 -15.66 -2.32 -3.95
C GLN A 192 -15.22 -2.99 -5.25
N ILE A 193 -13.94 -2.86 -5.65
CA ILE A 193 -13.40 -3.82 -6.61
C ILE A 193 -13.15 -5.07 -5.79
N GLN A 194 -14.24 -5.76 -5.44
CA GLN A 194 -14.20 -7.11 -4.95
C GLN A 194 -13.81 -7.93 -6.16
N LEU A 195 -12.73 -8.70 -6.02
CA LEU A 195 -12.37 -9.65 -7.06
C LEU A 195 -13.60 -10.53 -7.30
N ASP A 196 -14.05 -10.60 -8.56
CA ASP A 196 -15.18 -11.45 -8.93
C ASP A 196 -14.80 -12.90 -8.58
N SER A 197 -15.55 -13.50 -7.64
CA SER A 197 -15.26 -14.84 -7.16
C SER A 197 -15.31 -15.88 -8.28
N ASP A 198 -16.17 -15.65 -9.28
CA ASP A 198 -16.37 -16.57 -10.40
C ASP A 198 -15.19 -16.52 -11.38
N LEU A 199 -14.50 -15.38 -11.42
CA LEU A 199 -13.29 -15.18 -12.21
C LEU A 199 -12.02 -15.44 -11.42
N SER A 200 -12.11 -15.84 -10.15
CA SER A 200 -10.94 -16.05 -9.28
C SER A 200 -10.52 -17.53 -9.26
N PRO A 201 -9.31 -17.87 -9.73
CA PRO A 201 -8.75 -19.20 -9.53
C PRO A 201 -8.69 -19.57 -8.05
N ARG A 202 -8.95 -20.85 -7.71
CA ARG A 202 -8.97 -21.35 -6.32
C ARG A 202 -7.69 -21.10 -5.50
N PHE A 203 -6.56 -20.83 -6.17
CA PHE A 203 -5.32 -20.53 -5.47
C PHE A 203 -5.20 -19.06 -5.03
N PHE A 204 -6.11 -18.18 -5.45
CA PHE A 204 -6.11 -16.76 -5.06
C PHE A 204 -6.26 -16.58 -3.55
N ASP A 205 -7.14 -17.35 -2.91
CA ASP A 205 -7.26 -17.33 -1.44
C ASP A 205 -6.01 -17.92 -0.76
N LYS A 206 -5.34 -18.86 -1.43
CA LYS A 206 -4.15 -19.53 -0.90
C LYS A 206 -2.91 -18.63 -1.00
N ILE A 207 -2.76 -17.87 -2.08
CA ILE A 207 -1.60 -16.99 -2.28
C ILE A 207 -1.61 -15.79 -1.33
N ILE A 208 -2.79 -15.34 -0.86
CA ILE A 208 -2.89 -14.27 0.14
C ILE A 208 -2.75 -14.78 1.59
N THR A 209 -3.00 -16.07 1.86
CA THR A 209 -2.97 -16.63 3.23
C THR A 209 -1.78 -17.53 3.54
N THR A 210 -1.09 -18.08 2.54
CA THR A 210 -0.01 -19.05 2.78
C THR A 210 1.18 -18.47 3.56
N ASN A 211 1.73 -19.20 4.51
CA ASN A 211 3.02 -18.84 5.14
C ASN A 211 4.18 -19.68 4.56
N ASN A 212 3.90 -20.49 3.54
CA ASN A 212 4.90 -21.29 2.85
C ASN A 212 5.43 -20.51 1.65
N TRP A 213 6.67 -20.05 1.74
CA TRP A 213 7.33 -19.28 0.69
C TRP A 213 7.34 -20.00 -0.66
N LYS A 214 7.53 -21.32 -0.69
CA LYS A 214 7.50 -22.12 -1.94
C LYS A 214 6.14 -22.07 -2.62
N GLN A 215 5.07 -22.17 -1.83
CA GLN A 215 3.71 -22.07 -2.36
C GLN A 215 3.43 -20.66 -2.85
N PHE A 216 3.93 -19.64 -2.17
CA PHE A 216 3.78 -18.26 -2.61
C PHE A 216 4.46 -18.01 -3.95
N GLU A 217 5.71 -18.46 -4.12
CA GLU A 217 6.44 -18.44 -5.39
C GLU A 217 5.69 -19.18 -6.51
N GLU A 218 5.24 -20.41 -6.23
CA GLU A 218 4.53 -21.25 -7.17
C GLU A 218 3.21 -20.60 -7.64
N TYR A 219 2.42 -20.07 -6.71
CA TYR A 219 1.17 -19.39 -7.04
C TYR A 219 1.40 -18.05 -7.74
N ALA A 220 2.45 -17.31 -7.41
CA ALA A 220 2.82 -16.08 -8.11
C ALA A 220 3.18 -16.38 -9.57
N TYR A 221 3.94 -17.46 -9.81
CA TYR A 221 4.21 -17.96 -11.16
C TYR A 221 2.93 -18.32 -11.93
N TYR A 222 1.98 -19.02 -11.29
CA TYR A 222 0.69 -19.33 -11.92
C TYR A 222 -0.09 -18.07 -12.29
N LEU A 223 -0.09 -17.06 -11.42
CA LEU A 223 -0.73 -15.78 -11.71
C LEU A 223 -0.08 -15.07 -12.91
N LEU A 224 1.25 -15.04 -12.98
CA LEU A 224 1.98 -14.47 -14.13
C LEU A 224 1.66 -15.20 -15.45
N LYS A 225 1.50 -16.52 -15.41
CA LYS A 225 1.02 -17.30 -16.57
C LYS A 225 -0.42 -16.96 -16.95
N LEU A 226 -1.31 -16.87 -15.96
CA LEU A 226 -2.73 -16.55 -16.16
C LEU A 226 -2.95 -15.11 -16.63
N LEU A 227 -2.04 -14.20 -16.32
CA LEU A 227 -1.99 -12.87 -16.91
C LEU A 227 -1.78 -12.92 -18.42
N GLY A 228 -1.50 -14.07 -19.03
CA GLY A 228 -1.35 -14.27 -20.47
C GLY A 228 -0.04 -13.70 -21.00
N ILE A 229 1.01 -13.73 -20.17
CA ILE A 229 2.38 -13.43 -20.56
C ILE A 229 2.94 -14.67 -21.26
N GLU A 230 3.30 -14.52 -22.54
CA GLU A 230 3.72 -15.65 -23.39
C GLU A 230 5.00 -16.31 -22.89
N THR A 231 6.00 -15.50 -22.53
CA THR A 231 7.30 -15.97 -22.07
C THR A 231 7.47 -15.72 -20.58
N VAL A 232 6.98 -16.66 -19.77
CA VAL A 232 7.25 -16.71 -18.32
C VAL A 232 8.00 -18.00 -18.02
N TYR A 233 9.12 -17.84 -17.33
CA TYR A 233 10.01 -18.91 -16.92
C TYR A 233 10.12 -18.90 -15.40
N ASN A 234 10.08 -20.09 -14.80
CA ASN A 234 10.39 -20.34 -13.40
C ASN A 234 11.74 -21.07 -13.31
N PHE A 235 12.56 -20.71 -12.33
CA PHE A 235 13.86 -21.33 -12.09
C PHE A 235 13.79 -22.45 -11.04
N THR A 236 12.60 -22.96 -10.74
CA THR A 236 12.35 -23.95 -9.68
C THR A 236 12.97 -25.30 -10.05
N GLY A 237 13.96 -25.76 -9.28
CA GLY A 237 14.50 -27.12 -9.45
C GLY A 237 15.71 -27.43 -8.59
N GLU A 238 16.70 -26.53 -8.53
CA GLU A 238 17.93 -26.76 -7.76
C GLU A 238 18.38 -25.47 -7.07
N ARG A 239 18.48 -25.52 -5.74
CA ARG A 239 18.96 -24.40 -4.92
C ARG A 239 20.35 -23.96 -5.40
N GLN A 240 20.43 -22.75 -5.94
CA GLN A 240 21.65 -21.95 -5.88
C GLN A 240 21.27 -20.65 -5.18
N ALA A 241 21.80 -20.44 -3.98
CA ALA A 241 21.63 -19.17 -3.27
C ALA A 241 22.00 -18.00 -4.21
N GLY A 242 21.11 -17.00 -4.34
CA GLY A 242 21.31 -15.85 -5.24
C GLY A 242 20.72 -15.99 -6.66
N LYS A 243 19.97 -17.07 -6.96
CA LYS A 243 19.08 -17.11 -8.14
C LYS A 243 17.73 -16.48 -7.82
N ALA A 244 17.18 -15.80 -8.82
CA ALA A 244 15.81 -15.30 -8.80
C ALA A 244 14.82 -16.47 -8.93
N ASP A 245 13.54 -16.22 -8.68
CA ASP A 245 12.50 -17.23 -8.84
C ASP A 245 12.07 -17.39 -10.30
N GLY A 246 12.18 -16.33 -11.09
CA GLY A 246 11.95 -16.43 -12.51
C GLY A 246 12.26 -15.19 -13.33
N PHE A 247 11.93 -15.31 -14.61
CA PHE A 247 12.08 -14.29 -15.62
C PHE A 247 10.85 -14.29 -16.51
N PHE A 248 10.40 -13.12 -16.94
CA PHE A 248 9.40 -13.02 -18.00
C PHE A 248 9.67 -11.88 -18.97
N LYS A 249 9.11 -12.01 -20.16
CA LYS A 249 9.16 -11.00 -21.21
C LYS A 249 7.78 -10.83 -21.85
N ILE A 250 7.40 -9.58 -22.11
CA ILE A 250 6.18 -9.23 -22.82
C ILE A 250 6.41 -7.95 -23.61
N GLY A 251 6.21 -8.01 -24.92
CA GLY A 251 6.53 -6.90 -25.81
C GLY A 251 7.95 -6.37 -25.56
N ASN A 252 8.09 -5.08 -25.22
CA ASN A 252 9.37 -4.47 -24.93
C ASN A 252 9.73 -4.43 -23.43
N LEU A 253 9.06 -5.21 -22.58
CA LEU A 253 9.33 -5.33 -21.16
C LEU A 253 10.01 -6.67 -20.84
N ALA A 254 11.13 -6.62 -20.11
CA ALA A 254 11.86 -7.77 -19.59
C ALA A 254 12.03 -7.65 -18.08
N VAL A 255 11.61 -8.68 -17.34
CA VAL A 255 11.53 -8.65 -15.88
C VAL A 255 12.17 -9.88 -15.27
N ILE A 256 13.11 -9.68 -14.34
CA ILE A 256 13.50 -10.70 -13.36
C ILE A 256 12.63 -10.50 -12.12
N TYR A 257 11.99 -11.56 -11.63
CA TYR A 257 11.17 -11.50 -10.44
C TYR A 257 11.64 -12.47 -9.35
N ASP A 258 11.45 -12.03 -8.11
CA ASP A 258 11.75 -12.76 -6.88
C ASP A 258 10.57 -12.53 -5.92
N CYS A 259 10.07 -13.57 -5.29
CA CYS A 259 8.93 -13.53 -4.40
C CYS A 259 9.42 -13.60 -2.96
N THR A 260 8.77 -12.87 -2.07
CA THR A 260 9.09 -12.94 -0.64
C THR A 260 7.86 -12.70 0.21
N LEU A 261 7.77 -13.46 1.30
CA LEU A 261 6.81 -13.20 2.37
C LEU A 261 7.33 -12.12 3.34
N ASP A 262 8.63 -11.82 3.32
CA ASP A 262 9.22 -10.69 4.05
C ASP A 262 9.21 -9.44 3.19
N PHE A 263 8.21 -8.59 3.44
CA PHE A 263 7.99 -7.32 2.75
C PHE A 263 8.29 -6.09 3.62
N GLN A 264 8.76 -6.28 4.86
CA GLN A 264 8.96 -5.19 5.81
C GLN A 264 10.28 -4.44 5.57
N ASN A 265 11.29 -5.15 5.08
CA ASN A 265 12.64 -4.60 4.92
C ASN A 265 13.32 -5.07 3.64
N ILE A 266 12.61 -5.03 2.51
CA ILE A 266 13.10 -5.48 1.20
C ILE A 266 14.42 -4.79 0.84
N GLU A 267 14.52 -3.48 1.09
CA GLU A 267 15.67 -2.66 0.70
C GLU A 267 16.98 -3.12 1.35
N ASN A 268 16.93 -3.57 2.61
CA ASN A 268 18.12 -4.06 3.32
C ASN A 268 18.30 -5.57 3.14
N SER A 269 17.23 -6.36 3.23
CA SER A 269 17.30 -7.83 3.18
C SER A 269 17.64 -8.38 1.79
N LYS A 270 17.26 -7.67 0.71
CA LYS A 270 17.42 -8.12 -0.67
C LYS A 270 18.48 -7.34 -1.45
N ILE A 271 19.27 -6.49 -0.80
CA ILE A 271 20.15 -5.54 -1.53
C ILE A 271 21.14 -6.24 -2.46
N GLU A 272 21.79 -7.32 -2.00
CA GLU A 272 22.74 -8.10 -2.78
C GLU A 272 22.04 -8.83 -3.93
N GLN A 273 20.87 -9.44 -3.67
CA GLN A 273 20.07 -10.11 -4.69
C GLN A 273 19.63 -9.14 -5.79
N ILE A 274 19.11 -7.97 -5.40
CA ILE A 274 18.70 -6.92 -6.35
C ILE A 274 19.89 -6.48 -7.21
N ASN A 275 21.05 -6.25 -6.62
CA ASN A 275 22.25 -5.86 -7.36
C ASN A 275 22.66 -6.96 -8.37
N ASN A 276 22.58 -8.23 -7.97
CA ASN A 276 22.83 -9.36 -8.85
C ASN A 276 21.82 -9.43 -10.00
N TYR A 277 20.53 -9.19 -9.74
CA TYR A 277 19.49 -9.19 -10.77
C TYR A 277 19.66 -8.04 -11.76
N CYS A 278 19.98 -6.84 -11.26
CA CYS A 278 20.31 -5.69 -12.11
C CYS A 278 21.53 -5.99 -13.00
N ASN A 279 22.57 -6.61 -12.46
CA ASN A 279 23.76 -6.98 -13.23
C ASN A 279 23.45 -8.03 -14.31
N LYS A 280 22.58 -9.01 -14.01
CA LYS A 280 22.09 -9.98 -15.01
C LYS A 280 21.30 -9.29 -16.11
N LEU A 281 20.35 -8.42 -15.77
CA LEU A 281 19.55 -7.69 -16.76
C LEU A 281 20.40 -6.76 -17.63
N LYS A 282 21.48 -6.18 -17.10
CA LYS A 282 22.42 -5.36 -17.90
C LYS A 282 23.05 -6.12 -19.06
N GLN A 283 23.27 -7.44 -18.92
CA GLN A 283 23.86 -8.26 -19.98
C GLN A 283 22.95 -8.35 -21.22
N GLY A 284 21.66 -8.05 -21.07
CA GLY A 284 20.70 -8.04 -22.16
C GLY A 284 20.36 -9.43 -22.71
N SER A 285 20.82 -10.49 -22.05
CA SER A 285 20.46 -11.87 -22.34
C SER A 285 20.42 -12.69 -21.05
N ILE A 286 19.64 -13.78 -21.05
CA ILE A 286 19.58 -14.72 -19.93
C ILE A 286 19.50 -16.15 -20.45
N GLU A 287 20.37 -17.01 -19.94
CA GLU A 287 20.31 -18.44 -20.18
C GLU A 287 19.31 -19.08 -19.20
N LEU A 288 18.22 -19.64 -19.73
CA LEU A 288 17.11 -20.17 -18.94
C LEU A 288 17.22 -21.67 -18.71
N SER A 289 17.73 -22.36 -19.73
CA SER A 289 18.14 -23.76 -19.70
C SER A 289 19.32 -23.90 -20.66
N GLY A 290 20.13 -24.95 -20.55
CA GLY A 290 21.35 -25.13 -21.38
C GLY A 290 21.14 -25.21 -22.91
N ARG A 291 19.94 -24.90 -23.40
CA ARG A 291 19.57 -24.79 -24.83
C ARG A 291 18.75 -23.55 -25.17
N THR A 292 18.32 -22.74 -24.19
CA THR A 292 17.44 -21.60 -24.41
C THR A 292 18.04 -20.35 -23.79
N THR A 293 18.45 -19.43 -24.66
CA THR A 293 18.87 -18.07 -24.29
C THR A 293 17.81 -17.09 -24.77
N GLU A 294 17.33 -16.24 -23.88
CA GLU A 294 16.43 -15.14 -24.21
C GLU A 294 17.22 -13.84 -24.30
N GLU A 295 17.08 -13.13 -25.43
CA GLU A 295 17.70 -11.84 -25.66
C GLU A 295 16.68 -10.70 -25.46
N PHE A 296 17.15 -9.61 -24.83
CA PHE A 296 16.34 -8.46 -24.44
C PHE A 296 17.16 -7.14 -24.36
N TYR A 297 18.18 -6.99 -25.21
CA TYR A 297 19.08 -5.84 -25.22
C TYR A 297 18.37 -4.48 -25.21
N ASN A 298 17.34 -4.32 -26.07
CA ASN A 298 16.61 -3.06 -26.24
C ASN A 298 15.32 -2.94 -25.40
N HIS A 299 15.11 -3.86 -24.47
CA HIS A 299 13.90 -3.87 -23.64
C HIS A 299 14.02 -2.90 -22.47
N HIS A 300 12.86 -2.44 -22.00
CA HIS A 300 12.68 -1.89 -20.67
C HIS A 300 12.92 -2.99 -19.65
N LYS A 301 13.84 -2.76 -18.73
CA LYS A 301 14.32 -3.75 -17.79
C LYS A 301 13.80 -3.43 -16.40
N GLN A 302 13.20 -4.39 -15.74
CA GLN A 302 12.73 -4.23 -14.38
C GLN A 302 13.13 -5.42 -13.50
N VAL A 303 13.37 -5.14 -12.22
CA VAL A 303 13.48 -6.15 -11.17
C VAL A 303 12.24 -6.03 -10.30
N TRP A 304 11.48 -7.12 -10.16
CA TRP A 304 10.29 -7.15 -9.33
C TRP A 304 10.53 -8.00 -8.09
N ILE A 305 10.26 -7.42 -6.93
CA ILE A 305 10.13 -8.15 -5.67
C ILE A 305 8.64 -8.30 -5.39
N ILE A 306 8.08 -9.48 -5.65
CA ILE A 306 6.66 -9.76 -5.52
C ILE A 306 6.34 -10.07 -4.06
N THR A 307 5.39 -9.34 -3.47
CA THR A 307 5.08 -9.40 -2.03
C THR A 307 3.57 -9.34 -1.77
N ARG A 308 3.17 -9.41 -0.49
CA ARG A 308 1.83 -9.00 -0.03
C ARG A 308 1.76 -7.55 0.46
N GLY A 309 2.83 -6.79 0.24
CA GLY A 309 2.94 -5.42 0.68
C GLY A 309 2.20 -4.47 -0.27
N THR A 310 2.88 -3.40 -0.66
CA THR A 310 2.31 -2.35 -1.52
C THR A 310 3.18 -2.13 -2.73
N THR A 311 2.57 -2.08 -3.91
CA THR A 311 3.32 -1.80 -5.12
C THR A 311 3.95 -0.41 -5.07
N ARG A 312 5.26 -0.34 -5.28
CA ARG A 312 6.03 0.89 -5.28
C ARG A 312 7.35 0.70 -6.02
N GLN A 313 7.86 1.78 -6.60
CA GLN A 313 9.24 1.80 -7.04
C GLN A 313 10.16 1.89 -5.81
N ILE A 314 11.10 0.96 -5.70
CA ILE A 314 12.11 0.94 -4.65
C ILE A 314 13.27 1.85 -5.04
N LYS A 315 13.82 1.67 -6.25
CA LYS A 315 14.97 2.44 -6.76
C LYS A 315 15.14 2.30 -8.28
N LEU A 316 16.01 3.13 -8.85
CA LEU A 316 16.44 3.06 -10.24
C LEU A 316 17.96 2.81 -10.28
N ILE A 317 18.41 1.71 -10.90
CA ILE A 317 19.82 1.34 -11.00
C ILE A 317 20.20 1.18 -12.47
N ASN A 318 21.03 2.07 -13.01
CA ASN A 318 21.52 1.97 -14.39
C ASN A 318 20.39 1.77 -15.42
N SER A 319 19.34 2.59 -15.33
CA SER A 319 18.12 2.51 -16.16
C SER A 319 17.28 1.25 -15.98
N ILE A 320 17.54 0.45 -14.94
CA ILE A 320 16.72 -0.69 -14.52
C ILE A 320 15.86 -0.26 -13.33
N GLU A 321 14.54 -0.32 -13.48
CA GLU A 321 13.62 0.00 -12.39
C GLU A 321 13.51 -1.20 -11.44
N VAL A 322 13.69 -0.96 -10.14
CA VAL A 322 13.50 -1.96 -9.10
C VAL A 322 12.20 -1.62 -8.38
N LYS A 323 11.27 -2.57 -8.35
CA LYS A 323 9.93 -2.38 -7.82
C LYS A 323 9.59 -3.46 -6.79
N GLU A 324 8.89 -3.06 -5.74
CA GLU A 324 8.05 -3.96 -4.98
C GLU A 324 6.72 -4.05 -5.73
N VAL A 325 6.21 -5.26 -5.97
CA VAL A 325 4.94 -5.49 -6.65
C VAL A 325 4.03 -6.31 -5.75
N ALA A 326 2.92 -5.72 -5.34
CA ALA A 326 1.93 -6.40 -4.53
C ALA A 326 1.17 -7.43 -5.36
N ILE A 327 1.05 -8.64 -4.83
CA ILE A 327 0.36 -9.74 -5.50
C ILE A 327 -1.11 -9.41 -5.80
N ASN A 328 -1.74 -8.61 -4.94
CA ASN A 328 -3.12 -8.17 -5.13
C ASN A 328 -3.29 -7.30 -6.40
N ASP A 329 -2.29 -6.49 -6.75
CA ASP A 329 -2.36 -5.65 -7.95
C ASP A 329 -2.24 -6.50 -9.23
N LEU A 330 -1.45 -7.58 -9.17
CA LEU A 330 -1.41 -8.59 -10.23
C LEU A 330 -2.73 -9.37 -10.36
N MET A 331 -3.37 -9.70 -9.24
CA MET A 331 -4.69 -10.35 -9.22
C MET A 331 -5.77 -9.45 -9.82
N TYR A 332 -5.74 -8.16 -9.49
CA TYR A 332 -6.62 -7.16 -10.07
C TYR A 332 -6.41 -7.04 -11.59
N LEU A 333 -5.15 -6.91 -12.02
CA LEU A 333 -4.81 -6.82 -13.43
C LEU A 333 -5.28 -8.05 -14.22
N TYR A 334 -5.20 -9.24 -13.63
CA TYR A 334 -5.73 -10.46 -14.21
C TYR A 334 -7.23 -10.39 -14.45
N GLN A 335 -8.02 -9.99 -13.45
CA GLN A 335 -9.47 -9.87 -13.63
C GLN A 335 -9.86 -8.75 -14.58
N GLU A 336 -9.15 -7.63 -14.54
CA GLU A 336 -9.33 -6.55 -15.49
C GLU A 336 -9.08 -7.06 -16.92
N ARG A 337 -8.04 -7.88 -17.14
CA ARG A 337 -7.78 -8.49 -18.45
C ARG A 337 -8.93 -9.39 -18.92
N LEU A 338 -9.56 -10.15 -18.02
CA LEU A 338 -10.71 -11.01 -18.37
C LEU A 338 -11.99 -10.23 -18.71
N THR A 339 -12.17 -9.08 -18.08
CA THR A 339 -13.43 -8.31 -18.16
C THR A 339 -13.38 -7.12 -19.11
N SER A 340 -12.20 -6.81 -19.65
CA SER A 340 -11.98 -5.71 -20.59
C SER A 340 -11.41 -6.20 -21.92
N ASN A 341 -11.41 -5.33 -22.93
CA ASN A 341 -10.79 -5.60 -24.23
C ASN A 341 -9.26 -5.39 -24.21
N MET A 342 -8.59 -5.76 -23.11
CA MET A 342 -7.15 -5.54 -22.93
C MET A 342 -6.34 -6.43 -23.86
N ASN A 343 -5.66 -5.80 -24.81
CA ASN A 343 -4.70 -6.47 -25.69
C ASN A 343 -3.29 -6.54 -25.07
N ASN A 344 -2.38 -7.27 -25.72
CA ASN A 344 -1.02 -7.49 -25.20
C ASN A 344 -0.22 -6.18 -25.03
N GLN A 345 -0.43 -5.17 -25.88
CA GLN A 345 0.23 -3.86 -25.74
C GLN A 345 -0.28 -3.11 -24.51
N SER A 346 -1.59 -3.13 -24.28
CA SER A 346 -2.21 -2.50 -23.11
C SER A 346 -1.80 -3.19 -21.82
N LEU A 347 -1.68 -4.52 -21.84
CA LEU A 347 -1.14 -5.29 -20.73
C LEU A 347 0.33 -4.94 -20.47
N GLU A 348 1.18 -4.89 -21.50
CA GLU A 348 2.59 -4.49 -21.37
C GLU A 348 2.71 -3.11 -20.69
N ILE A 349 1.92 -2.13 -21.14
CA ILE A 349 1.92 -0.78 -20.56
C ILE A 349 1.52 -0.82 -19.08
N LYS A 350 0.49 -1.61 -18.72
CA LYS A 350 0.06 -1.74 -17.32
C LYS A 350 1.08 -2.45 -16.46
N LEU A 351 1.66 -3.56 -16.93
CA LEU A 351 2.72 -4.27 -16.21
C LEU A 351 3.94 -3.36 -16.03
N ARG A 352 4.36 -2.65 -17.07
CA ARG A 352 5.48 -1.70 -16.98
C ARG A 352 5.24 -0.64 -15.92
N ASN A 353 4.02 -0.12 -15.83
CA ASN A 353 3.65 0.96 -14.92
C ASN A 353 3.10 0.48 -13.57
N ILE A 354 3.12 -0.84 -13.32
CA ILE A 354 2.65 -1.38 -12.04
C ILE A 354 3.45 -0.78 -10.89
#